data_AF-A0A969YCF0-F1
#
_entry.id   AF-A0A969YCF0-F1
#
_cell.length_a   1.000
_cell.length_b   1.000
_cell.length_c   1.000
_cell.angle_alpha   90.00
_cell.angle_beta   90.00
_cell.angle_gamma   90.00
#
_symmetry.space_group_name_H-M   'P 1'
#
loop_
_entity.id
_entity.type
_entity.pdbx_description
1 polymer ?
#
loop_
_entity_poly.entity_id
_entity_poly.type
_entity_poly.pdbx_seq_one_letter_code
_entity_poly.pdbx_strand_id
1 'polypeptide(L)'
;MSSRRGFWRSITREYAPAGWLFPKPVVAPGLGEDLGLSRLVTQSDNASFAKRIGEFVDIGQFARFLACEVLLANYDGILNTGQNFILYLDPYGGRFGFVPWDLDHSWGEFPLTGTFEQRAHASIWHPWLGDNLFFERMFMVPEFRHLYKSELRRLRSTLFVPETLGQRVSGLAEIIRPFVAEESDDKLAKFELVVHGLGKQDKLRASTTQSHQPMYSYKKFFAARAASVERQLLGRETGIVLSRGSAR
;
A
#
# COMPACT_ATOMS: atom_id res chain seq x y z
N MET A 1 -41.22 -11.32 -5.33
CA MET A 1 -40.08 -10.75 -6.08
C MET A 1 -40.28 -9.25 -6.22
N SER A 2 -39.86 -8.46 -5.23
CA SER A 2 -39.86 -6.99 -5.30
C SER A 2 -38.46 -6.53 -5.70
N SER A 3 -38.37 -5.67 -6.72
CA SER A 3 -37.14 -5.43 -7.46
C SER A 3 -36.09 -4.68 -6.63
N ARG A 4 -34.92 -5.32 -6.42
CA ARG A 4 -33.66 -4.75 -5.88
C ARG A 4 -33.18 -3.45 -6.59
N ARG A 5 -33.83 -3.03 -7.69
CA ARG A 5 -33.61 -1.75 -8.40
C ARG A 5 -34.12 -0.52 -7.65
N GLY A 6 -35.05 -0.66 -6.71
CA GLY A 6 -35.59 0.48 -5.95
C GLY A 6 -34.62 1.03 -4.90
N PHE A 7 -33.87 0.16 -4.24
CA PHE A 7 -32.96 0.51 -3.14
C PHE A 7 -31.76 1.35 -3.59
N TRP A 8 -31.13 1.01 -4.72
CA TRP A 8 -30.00 1.78 -5.26
C TRP A 8 -30.40 3.15 -5.82
N ARG A 9 -31.66 3.31 -6.27
CA ARG A 9 -32.20 4.58 -6.74
C ARG A 9 -32.50 5.57 -5.60
N SER A 10 -32.73 5.11 -4.37
CA SER A 10 -32.93 6.02 -3.23
C SER A 10 -31.60 6.61 -2.75
N ILE A 11 -30.53 5.81 -2.71
CA ILE A 11 -29.18 6.25 -2.29
C ILE A 11 -28.61 7.32 -3.22
N THR A 12 -28.82 7.18 -4.53
CA THR A 12 -28.32 8.16 -5.53
C THR A 12 -29.09 9.48 -5.54
N ARG A 13 -30.28 9.55 -4.93
CA ARG A 13 -31.07 10.79 -4.82
C ARG A 13 -30.67 11.67 -3.63
N GLU A 14 -30.11 11.09 -2.58
CA GLU A 14 -29.59 11.84 -1.42
C GLU A 14 -28.15 12.32 -1.63
N TYR A 15 -27.36 11.65 -2.49
CA TYR A 15 -25.99 12.05 -2.76
C TYR A 15 -25.93 13.05 -3.92
N ALA A 16 -26.00 14.34 -3.60
CA ALA A 16 -25.71 15.44 -4.52
C ALA A 16 -24.29 15.98 -4.27
N PRO A 17 -23.23 15.48 -4.94
CA PRO A 17 -21.87 15.95 -4.71
C PRO A 17 -21.59 17.31 -5.38
N ALA A 18 -22.62 18.03 -5.81
CA ALA A 18 -22.50 19.29 -6.55
C ALA A 18 -22.11 20.49 -5.65
N GLY A 19 -22.06 20.32 -4.34
CA GLY A 19 -21.49 21.30 -3.43
C GLY A 19 -20.00 21.04 -3.25
N TRP A 20 -19.15 22.00 -3.63
CA TRP A 20 -17.77 22.01 -3.19
C TRP A 20 -17.78 22.01 -1.65
N LEU A 21 -17.35 20.91 -1.02
CA LEU A 21 -17.28 20.77 0.44
C LEU A 21 -16.32 21.80 1.08
N PHE A 22 -15.53 22.48 0.26
CA PHE A 22 -14.64 23.55 0.66
C PHE A 22 -14.75 24.69 -0.37
N PRO A 23 -14.79 25.96 0.05
CA PRO A 23 -14.56 27.05 -0.90
C PRO A 23 -13.21 26.80 -1.58
N LYS A 24 -13.14 26.98 -2.91
CA LYS A 24 -11.87 26.97 -3.63
C LYS A 24 -10.94 27.97 -2.92
N PRO A 25 -9.76 27.56 -2.43
CA PRO A 25 -8.82 28.49 -1.86
C PRO A 25 -8.58 29.62 -2.87
N VAL A 26 -8.70 30.85 -2.40
CA VAL A 26 -8.31 32.03 -3.15
C VAL A 26 -6.80 31.93 -3.36
N VAL A 27 -6.40 31.35 -4.50
CA VAL A 27 -5.03 31.23 -5.02
C VAL A 27 -4.01 30.78 -3.96
N ALA A 28 -3.85 29.48 -3.75
CA ALA A 28 -2.65 28.97 -3.08
C ALA A 28 -1.45 29.05 -4.04
N PRO A 29 -0.28 29.53 -3.61
CA PRO A 29 0.94 29.62 -4.43
C PRO A 29 1.57 28.23 -4.74
N GLY A 30 0.81 27.24 -5.21
CA GLY A 30 1.30 25.85 -5.33
C GLY A 30 2.11 25.54 -6.60
N LEU A 31 1.86 26.24 -7.72
CA LEU A 31 2.48 25.91 -9.02
C LEU A 31 4.01 26.13 -9.04
N GLY A 32 4.53 27.03 -8.19
CA GLY A 32 5.97 27.25 -8.03
C GLY A 32 6.64 26.20 -7.14
N GLU A 33 5.91 25.65 -6.18
CA GLU A 33 6.41 24.68 -5.20
C GLU A 33 6.52 23.27 -5.81
N ASP A 34 5.54 22.86 -6.62
CA ASP A 34 5.58 21.60 -7.41
C ASP A 34 6.80 21.58 -8.35
N LEU A 35 7.01 22.67 -9.09
CA LEU A 35 8.17 22.83 -9.97
C LEU A 35 9.48 22.91 -9.18
N GLY A 36 9.45 23.50 -7.98
CA GLY A 36 10.58 23.57 -7.06
C GLY A 36 11.03 22.19 -6.57
N LEU A 37 10.08 21.37 -6.10
CA LEU A 37 10.36 20.00 -5.67
C LEU A 37 10.89 19.15 -6.83
N SER A 38 10.24 19.20 -8.00
CA SER A 38 10.69 18.46 -9.17
C SER A 38 12.11 18.84 -9.60
N ARG A 39 12.44 20.14 -9.63
CA ARG A 39 13.81 20.60 -9.91
C ARG A 39 14.79 20.17 -8.82
N LEU A 40 14.41 20.22 -7.55
CA LEU A 40 15.26 19.75 -6.46
C LEU A 40 15.59 18.26 -6.63
N VAL A 41 14.59 17.43 -6.95
CA VAL A 41 14.78 15.99 -7.17
C VAL A 41 15.65 15.72 -8.40
N THR A 42 15.41 16.41 -9.51
CA THR A 42 15.98 16.04 -10.82
C THR A 42 17.27 16.78 -11.19
N GLN A 43 17.52 17.97 -10.63
CA GLN A 43 18.59 18.87 -11.09
C GLN A 43 19.62 19.22 -10.00
N SER A 44 19.33 19.00 -8.72
CA SER A 44 20.29 19.29 -7.65
C SER A 44 21.28 18.13 -7.43
N ASP A 45 22.42 18.39 -6.79
CA ASP A 45 23.28 17.33 -6.25
C ASP A 45 22.69 16.72 -4.95
N ASN A 46 23.25 15.59 -4.50
CA ASN A 46 22.74 14.87 -3.33
C ASN A 46 22.87 15.66 -2.01
N ALA A 47 23.89 16.51 -1.86
CA ALA A 47 24.06 17.32 -0.65
C ALA A 47 23.02 18.45 -0.60
N SER A 48 22.80 19.12 -1.73
CA SER A 48 21.77 20.12 -1.92
C SER A 48 20.36 19.54 -1.71
N PHE A 49 20.10 18.34 -2.26
CA PHE A 49 18.85 17.61 -2.02
C PHE A 49 18.63 17.33 -0.53
N ALA A 50 19.61 16.70 0.13
CA ALA A 50 19.47 16.29 1.53
C ALA A 50 19.26 17.48 2.48
N LYS A 51 19.86 18.64 2.17
CA LYS A 51 19.71 19.86 2.96
C LYS A 51 18.33 20.50 2.79
N ARG A 52 17.74 20.42 1.60
CA ARG A 52 16.58 21.24 1.21
C ARG A 52 15.28 20.47 1.09
N ILE A 53 15.30 19.14 1.03
CA ILE A 53 14.07 18.36 0.80
C ILE A 53 13.00 18.61 1.87
N GLY A 54 13.41 18.91 3.11
CA GLY A 54 12.49 19.30 4.19
C GLY A 54 11.78 20.65 3.99
N GLU A 55 12.26 21.50 3.07
CA GLU A 55 11.53 22.71 2.64
C GLU A 55 10.27 22.35 1.85
N PHE A 56 10.27 21.20 1.16
CA PHE A 56 9.21 20.80 0.23
C PHE A 56 8.39 19.63 0.74
N VAL A 57 8.97 18.69 1.47
CA VAL A 57 8.30 17.45 1.91
C VAL A 57 8.36 17.36 3.42
N ASP A 58 7.24 17.03 4.05
CA ASP A 58 7.25 16.64 5.46
C ASP A 58 7.92 15.26 5.59
N ILE A 59 9.19 15.25 5.99
CA ILE A 59 10.04 14.03 6.03
C ILE A 59 9.44 12.99 6.99
N GLY A 60 8.89 13.41 8.13
CA GLY A 60 8.30 12.51 9.11
C GLY A 60 7.01 11.88 8.59
N GLN A 61 6.16 12.67 7.95
CA GLN A 61 4.95 12.19 7.31
C GLN A 61 5.27 11.19 6.18
N PHE A 62 6.23 11.52 5.32
CA PHE A 62 6.63 10.65 4.22
C PHE A 62 7.29 9.36 4.73
N ALA A 63 8.11 9.42 5.77
CA ALA A 63 8.68 8.24 6.42
C ALA A 63 7.60 7.29 6.94
N ARG A 64 6.53 7.82 7.55
CA ARG A 64 5.38 7.03 8.01
C ARG A 64 4.59 6.45 6.84
N PHE A 65 4.31 7.26 5.83
CA PHE A 65 3.62 6.84 4.61
C PHE A 65 4.37 5.67 3.95
N LEU A 66 5.66 5.82 3.69
CA LEU A 66 6.44 4.77 3.05
C LEU A 66 6.55 3.52 3.93
N ALA A 67 6.69 3.67 5.25
CA ALA A 67 6.69 2.52 6.15
C ALA A 67 5.38 1.71 6.06
N CYS A 68 4.22 2.37 5.89
CA CYS A 68 2.95 1.70 5.62
C CYS A 68 2.97 0.95 4.28
N GLU A 69 3.32 1.62 3.17
CA GLU A 69 3.37 1.01 1.83
C GLU A 69 4.29 -0.22 1.79
N VAL A 70 5.43 -0.14 2.48
CA VAL A 70 6.41 -1.23 2.58
C VAL A 70 5.90 -2.39 3.42
N LEU A 71 5.22 -2.13 4.55
CA LEU A 71 4.60 -3.20 5.34
C LEU A 71 3.49 -3.90 4.57
N LEU A 72 2.73 -3.16 3.76
CA LEU A 72 1.68 -3.69 2.90
C LEU A 72 2.22 -4.39 1.64
N ALA A 73 3.50 -4.17 1.29
CA ALA A 73 4.07 -4.58 0.00
C ALA A 73 3.20 -4.12 -1.18
N ASN A 74 2.79 -2.85 -1.16
CA ASN A 74 1.89 -2.28 -2.16
C ASN A 74 2.63 -1.90 -3.45
N TYR A 75 2.77 -2.87 -4.35
CA TYR A 75 3.43 -2.71 -5.65
C TYR A 75 2.51 -2.20 -6.76
N ASP A 76 1.21 -2.07 -6.50
CA ASP A 76 0.31 -1.32 -7.37
C ASP A 76 0.33 0.19 -7.07
N GLY A 77 1.18 0.62 -6.14
CA GLY A 77 1.31 2.01 -5.73
C GLY A 77 2.67 2.62 -6.01
N ILE A 78 3.10 3.48 -5.09
CA ILE A 78 4.34 4.26 -5.20
C ILE A 78 5.60 3.38 -5.33
N LEU A 79 5.56 2.13 -4.87
CA LEU A 79 6.72 1.22 -4.91
C LEU A 79 7.04 0.71 -6.33
N ASN A 80 6.15 0.87 -7.33
CA ASN A 80 6.45 0.41 -8.70
C ASN A 80 5.73 1.19 -9.80
N THR A 81 4.40 1.20 -9.81
CA THR A 81 3.60 1.78 -10.91
C THR A 81 3.53 3.30 -10.85
N GLY A 82 3.83 3.90 -9.70
CA GLY A 82 3.79 5.36 -9.52
C GLY A 82 2.38 5.93 -9.45
N GLN A 83 1.40 5.09 -9.10
CA GLN A 83 -0.01 5.46 -8.92
C GLN A 83 -0.46 5.17 -7.47
N ASN A 84 -1.77 5.30 -7.19
CA ASN A 84 -2.40 4.92 -5.92
C ASN A 84 -1.84 5.65 -4.69
N PHE A 85 -1.49 6.93 -4.88
CA PHE A 85 -1.28 7.88 -3.80
C PHE A 85 -1.68 9.29 -4.26
N ILE A 86 -2.01 10.13 -3.29
CA ILE A 86 -2.30 11.55 -3.49
C ILE A 86 -1.14 12.33 -2.89
N LEU A 87 -0.59 13.26 -3.68
CA LEU A 87 0.28 14.31 -3.19
C LEU A 87 -0.59 15.51 -2.83
N TYR A 88 -0.56 15.94 -1.57
CA TYR A 88 -1.28 17.13 -1.12
C TYR A 88 -0.29 18.16 -0.60
N LEU A 89 -0.53 19.42 -0.92
CA LEU A 89 0.21 20.55 -0.36
C LEU A 89 -0.50 21.03 0.90
N ASP A 90 0.13 20.92 2.06
CA ASP A 90 -0.43 21.43 3.32
C ASP A 90 -0.51 22.96 3.28
N PRO A 91 -1.72 23.56 3.36
CA PRO A 91 -1.88 25.01 3.28
C PRO A 91 -1.29 25.76 4.49
N TYR A 92 -0.96 25.07 5.59
CA TYR A 92 -0.38 25.70 6.78
C TYR A 92 1.15 25.53 6.81
N GLY A 93 1.62 24.30 6.59
CA GLY A 93 3.05 23.97 6.61
C GLY A 93 3.80 24.29 5.32
N GLY A 94 3.10 24.50 4.20
CA GLY A 94 3.70 24.75 2.87
C GLY A 94 4.51 23.57 2.36
N ARG A 95 4.23 22.35 2.83
CA ARG A 95 4.95 21.12 2.48
C ARG A 95 4.02 20.08 1.89
N PHE A 96 4.54 19.31 0.97
CA PHE A 96 3.88 18.14 0.43
C PHE A 96 3.83 17.01 1.44
N GLY A 97 2.67 16.39 1.55
CA GLY A 97 2.46 15.12 2.21
C GLY A 97 1.85 14.09 1.26
N PHE A 98 1.97 12.83 1.65
CA PHE A 98 1.53 11.67 0.87
C PHE A 98 0.36 10.97 1.55
N VAL A 99 -0.70 10.68 0.80
CA VAL A 99 -1.87 9.95 1.29
C VAL A 99 -2.06 8.70 0.44
N PRO A 100 -2.18 7.50 1.03
CA PRO A 100 -2.43 6.30 0.26
C PRO A 100 -3.82 6.34 -0.35
N TRP A 101 -3.95 5.79 -1.55
CA TRP A 101 -5.21 5.63 -2.25
C TRP A 101 -5.27 4.20 -2.81
N ASP A 102 -6.47 3.65 -2.98
CA ASP A 102 -6.70 2.36 -3.65
C ASP A 102 -5.75 1.21 -3.22
N LEU A 103 -6.01 0.65 -2.04
CA LEU A 103 -5.16 -0.36 -1.38
C LEU A 103 -5.67 -1.80 -1.57
N ASP A 104 -6.44 -2.08 -2.60
CA ASP A 104 -7.01 -3.40 -2.87
C ASP A 104 -5.93 -4.44 -3.27
N HIS A 105 -4.88 -4.00 -3.96
CA HIS A 105 -3.68 -4.78 -4.30
C HIS A 105 -2.57 -4.78 -3.22
N SER A 106 -2.92 -4.40 -2.00
CA SER A 106 -2.03 -4.50 -0.84
C SER A 106 -1.91 -5.93 -0.31
N TRP A 107 -1.15 -6.08 0.78
CA TRP A 107 -0.92 -7.35 1.49
C TRP A 107 -0.22 -8.40 0.62
N GLY A 108 0.71 -7.92 -0.20
CA GLY A 108 1.45 -8.77 -1.13
C GLY A 108 0.60 -9.34 -2.25
N GLU A 109 -0.56 -8.76 -2.57
CA GLU A 109 -1.36 -9.15 -3.73
C GLU A 109 -1.23 -8.18 -4.91
N PHE A 110 -0.13 -8.30 -5.64
CA PHE A 110 0.01 -7.69 -6.96
C PHE A 110 0.70 -8.66 -7.93
N PRO A 111 -0.05 -9.39 -8.80
CA PRO A 111 0.48 -10.52 -9.56
C PRO A 111 1.47 -10.11 -10.67
N LEU A 112 1.56 -8.82 -11.00
CA LEU A 112 2.49 -8.29 -12.00
C LEU A 112 3.91 -8.08 -11.47
N THR A 113 4.17 -8.28 -10.17
CA THR A 113 5.48 -8.01 -9.55
C THR A 113 5.91 -9.13 -8.61
N GLY A 114 6.85 -9.97 -9.05
CA GLY A 114 7.37 -11.09 -8.26
C GLY A 114 6.33 -12.15 -7.89
N THR A 115 6.73 -13.13 -7.08
CA THR A 115 5.80 -14.07 -6.44
C THR A 115 5.30 -13.51 -5.11
N PHE A 116 4.22 -14.09 -4.58
CA PHE A 116 3.72 -13.76 -3.23
C PHE A 116 4.80 -13.89 -2.16
N GLU A 117 5.59 -14.96 -2.20
CA GLU A 117 6.71 -15.17 -1.27
C GLU A 117 7.78 -14.09 -1.43
N GLN A 118 8.14 -13.75 -2.67
CA GLN A 118 9.11 -12.69 -2.94
C GLN A 118 8.63 -11.33 -2.40
N ARG A 119 7.34 -11.00 -2.54
CA ARG A 119 6.75 -9.76 -2.00
C ARG A 119 6.70 -9.75 -0.48
N ALA A 120 6.38 -10.88 0.17
CA ALA A 120 6.43 -11.00 1.63
C ALA A 120 7.85 -10.78 2.18
N HIS A 121 8.87 -11.21 1.43
CA HIS A 121 10.28 -11.09 1.79
C HIS A 121 11.00 -9.89 1.13
N ALA A 122 10.26 -8.96 0.52
CA ALA A 122 10.84 -7.83 -0.18
C ALA A 122 11.67 -6.94 0.75
N SER A 123 12.72 -6.31 0.21
CA SER A 123 13.62 -5.46 0.97
C SER A 123 12.90 -4.25 1.55
N ILE A 124 13.12 -3.95 2.82
CA ILE A 124 12.70 -2.69 3.45
C ILE A 124 13.70 -1.56 3.17
N TRP A 125 14.90 -1.90 2.69
CA TRP A 125 16.00 -0.94 2.45
C TRP A 125 16.09 -0.52 0.98
N HIS A 126 15.54 -1.32 0.08
CA HIS A 126 15.29 -0.99 -1.32
C HIS A 126 13.92 -1.57 -1.73
N PRO A 127 12.81 -0.95 -1.27
CA PRO A 127 11.47 -1.51 -1.47
C PRO A 127 10.87 -1.24 -2.85
N TRP A 128 11.43 -0.34 -3.64
CA TRP A 128 10.88 0.04 -4.94
C TRP A 128 11.43 -0.84 -6.08
N LEU A 129 10.72 -0.85 -7.21
CA LEU A 129 11.18 -1.52 -8.44
C LEU A 129 11.93 -0.56 -9.35
N GLY A 130 13.02 -1.07 -9.94
CA GLY A 130 13.80 -0.34 -10.92
C GLY A 130 14.47 0.90 -10.34
N ASP A 131 14.78 1.85 -11.21
CA ASP A 131 15.41 3.11 -10.81
C ASP A 131 14.34 4.10 -10.37
N ASN A 132 14.52 4.70 -9.20
CA ASN A 132 13.66 5.75 -8.70
C ASN A 132 14.50 6.80 -7.97
N LEU A 133 14.84 7.85 -8.71
CA LEU A 133 15.73 8.91 -8.23
C LEU A 133 15.25 9.55 -6.92
N PHE A 134 13.94 9.70 -6.74
CA PHE A 134 13.39 10.26 -5.51
C PHE A 134 13.66 9.35 -4.32
N PHE A 135 13.36 8.05 -4.43
CA PHE A 135 13.63 7.10 -3.35
C PHE A 135 15.13 6.92 -3.10
N GLU A 136 15.93 6.77 -4.15
CA GLU A 136 17.39 6.66 -4.04
C GLU A 136 17.97 7.81 -3.22
N ARG A 137 17.57 9.04 -3.54
CA ARG A 137 18.01 10.23 -2.81
C ARG A 137 17.43 10.32 -1.40
N MET A 138 16.14 10.03 -1.21
CA MET A 138 15.52 10.02 0.12
C MET A 138 16.22 9.04 1.07
N PHE A 139 16.56 7.85 0.59
CA PHE A 139 17.30 6.86 1.38
C PHE A 139 18.77 7.24 1.66
N MET A 140 19.29 8.31 1.05
CA MET A 140 20.58 8.92 1.42
C MET A 140 20.43 10.01 2.50
N VAL A 141 19.22 10.54 2.74
CA VAL A 141 18.96 11.56 3.77
C VAL A 141 18.99 10.92 5.16
N PRO A 142 19.93 11.28 6.06
CA PRO A 142 20.09 10.61 7.34
C PRO A 142 18.84 10.71 8.25
N GLU A 143 18.20 11.88 8.26
CA GLU A 143 16.97 12.13 9.02
C GLU A 143 15.84 11.21 8.56
N PHE A 144 15.60 11.13 7.25
CA PHE A 144 14.59 10.23 6.68
C PHE A 144 14.86 8.77 7.06
N ARG A 145 16.10 8.28 6.88
CA ARG A 145 16.45 6.89 7.24
C ARG A 145 16.15 6.59 8.71
N HIS A 146 16.46 7.53 9.59
CA HIS A 146 16.20 7.40 11.02
C HIS A 146 14.69 7.31 11.30
N LEU A 147 13.91 8.25 10.77
CA LEU A 147 12.46 8.32 10.95
C LEU A 147 11.76 7.10 10.34
N TYR A 148 12.13 6.71 9.13
CA TYR A 148 11.58 5.55 8.42
C TYR A 148 11.82 4.24 9.20
N LYS A 149 13.05 4.04 9.69
CA LYS A 149 13.38 2.88 10.54
C LYS A 149 12.58 2.89 11.85
N SER A 150 12.38 4.07 12.44
CA SER A 150 11.58 4.23 13.66
C SER A 150 10.10 3.89 13.41
N GLU A 151 9.53 4.39 12.31
CA GLU A 151 8.14 4.12 11.93
C GLU A 151 7.92 2.65 11.58
N LEU A 152 8.83 1.99 10.87
CA LEU A 152 8.75 0.54 10.63
C LEU A 152 8.71 -0.25 11.95
N ARG A 153 9.57 0.08 12.91
CA ARG A 153 9.56 -0.55 14.25
C ARG A 153 8.25 -0.29 14.98
N ARG A 154 7.81 0.97 15.03
CA ARG A 154 6.59 1.39 15.71
C ARG A 154 5.38 0.68 15.12
N LEU A 155 5.19 0.75 13.81
CA LEU A 155 4.07 0.13 13.10
C LEU A 155 4.10 -1.39 13.24
N ARG A 156 5.25 -2.05 13.11
CA ARG A 156 5.38 -3.49 13.31
C ARG A 156 5.01 -3.94 14.72
N SER A 157 5.33 -3.13 15.73
CA SER A 157 5.01 -3.43 17.14
C SER A 157 3.58 -3.07 17.56
N THR A 158 2.89 -2.17 16.85
CA THR A 158 1.59 -1.63 17.29
C THR A 158 0.42 -1.94 16.36
N LEU A 159 0.61 -1.87 15.04
CA LEU A 159 -0.48 -1.99 14.05
C LEU A 159 -0.33 -3.22 13.15
N PHE A 160 0.89 -3.54 12.71
CA PHE A 160 1.19 -4.73 11.93
C PHE A 160 1.55 -5.91 12.85
N VAL A 161 0.57 -6.30 13.65
CA VAL A 161 0.65 -7.48 14.54
C VAL A 161 -0.16 -8.61 13.90
N PRO A 162 0.47 -9.70 13.42
CA PRO A 162 -0.21 -10.75 12.65
C PRO A 162 -1.47 -11.31 13.32
N GLU A 163 -1.43 -11.49 14.64
CA GLU A 163 -2.53 -12.02 15.43
C GLU A 163 -3.71 -11.03 15.44
N THR A 164 -3.45 -9.76 15.73
CA THR A 164 -4.45 -8.69 15.73
C THR A 164 -5.05 -8.46 14.34
N LEU A 165 -4.22 -8.44 13.29
CA LEU A 165 -4.69 -8.32 11.92
C LEU A 165 -5.51 -9.56 11.51
N GLY A 166 -5.08 -10.76 11.93
CA GLY A 166 -5.81 -12.01 11.71
C GLY A 166 -7.20 -12.02 12.37
N GLN A 167 -7.33 -11.46 13.58
CA GLN A 167 -8.61 -11.26 14.26
C GLN A 167 -9.50 -10.26 13.51
N ARG A 168 -8.94 -9.16 12.99
CA ARG A 168 -9.69 -8.22 12.15
C ARG A 168 -10.21 -8.87 10.88
N VAL A 169 -9.40 -9.68 10.20
CA VAL A 169 -9.85 -10.47 9.04
C VAL A 169 -11.01 -11.38 9.41
N SER A 170 -10.90 -12.10 10.54
CA SER A 170 -11.99 -12.97 11.00
C SER A 170 -13.27 -12.20 11.34
N GLY A 171 -13.18 -11.06 12.03
CA GLY A 171 -14.35 -10.24 12.36
C GLY A 171 -15.03 -9.62 11.13
N LEU A 172 -14.25 -9.10 10.17
CA LEU A 172 -14.78 -8.64 8.89
C LEU A 172 -15.41 -9.79 8.11
N ALA A 173 -14.78 -10.96 8.13
CA ALA A 173 -15.29 -12.13 7.44
C ALA A 173 -16.66 -12.56 7.95
N GLU A 174 -16.89 -12.52 9.27
CA GLU A 174 -18.20 -12.81 9.86
C GLU A 174 -19.31 -11.88 9.36
N ILE A 175 -19.00 -10.58 9.22
CA ILE A 175 -19.95 -9.57 8.74
C ILE A 175 -20.32 -9.82 7.27
N ILE A 176 -19.32 -10.14 6.42
CA ILE A 176 -19.55 -10.25 4.98
C ILE A 176 -19.99 -11.64 4.51
N ARG A 177 -19.75 -12.69 5.31
CA ARG A 177 -20.04 -14.09 4.96
C ARG A 177 -21.47 -14.33 4.45
N PRO A 178 -22.55 -13.79 5.09
CA PRO A 178 -23.90 -14.01 4.59
C PRO A 178 -24.11 -13.44 3.18
N PHE A 179 -23.51 -12.29 2.88
CA PHE A 179 -23.60 -11.66 1.56
C PHE A 179 -22.81 -12.44 0.50
N VAL A 180 -21.65 -13.00 0.86
CA VAL A 180 -20.90 -13.90 -0.04
C VAL A 180 -21.69 -15.18 -0.32
N ALA A 181 -22.38 -15.73 0.69
CA ALA A 181 -23.24 -16.90 0.52
C ALA A 181 -24.44 -16.63 -0.41
N GLU A 182 -25.01 -15.42 -0.38
CA GLU A 182 -26.04 -15.00 -1.34
C GLU A 182 -25.55 -14.95 -2.80
N GLU A 183 -24.24 -14.78 -3.03
CA GLU A 183 -23.68 -14.73 -4.38
C GLU A 183 -23.50 -16.10 -5.02
N SER A 184 -22.84 -17.05 -4.34
CA SER A 184 -22.77 -18.46 -4.73
C SER A 184 -22.07 -19.36 -3.70
N ASP A 185 -22.41 -20.65 -3.68
CA ASP A 185 -21.73 -21.67 -2.87
C ASP A 185 -20.24 -21.80 -3.21
N ASP A 186 -19.86 -21.65 -4.48
CA ASP A 186 -18.45 -21.69 -4.93
C ASP A 186 -17.63 -20.51 -4.35
N LYS A 187 -18.21 -19.30 -4.36
CA LYS A 187 -17.56 -18.11 -3.78
C LYS A 187 -17.43 -18.25 -2.27
N LEU A 188 -18.46 -18.77 -1.60
CA LEU A 188 -18.42 -19.04 -0.16
C LEU A 188 -17.34 -20.07 0.19
N ALA A 189 -17.24 -21.17 -0.57
CA ALA A 189 -16.21 -22.18 -0.35
C ALA A 189 -14.79 -21.60 -0.51
N LYS A 190 -14.57 -20.78 -1.54
CA LYS A 190 -13.30 -20.05 -1.76
C LYS A 190 -12.98 -19.07 -0.63
N PHE A 191 -14.00 -18.34 -0.19
CA PHE A 191 -13.90 -17.37 0.90
C PHE A 191 -13.47 -18.03 2.21
N GLU A 192 -14.12 -19.14 2.61
CA GLU A 192 -13.76 -19.85 3.84
C GLU A 192 -12.32 -20.38 3.82
N LEU A 193 -11.85 -20.88 2.67
CA LEU A 193 -10.45 -21.28 2.51
C LEU A 193 -9.48 -20.12 2.83
N VAL A 194 -9.75 -18.92 2.29
CA VAL A 194 -8.87 -17.74 2.50
C VAL A 194 -8.91 -17.27 3.95
N VAL A 195 -10.11 -17.17 4.54
CA VAL A 195 -10.34 -16.71 5.93
C VAL A 195 -9.66 -17.63 6.94
N HIS A 196 -9.69 -18.94 6.72
CA HIS A 196 -9.06 -19.93 7.59
C HIS A 196 -7.56 -20.11 7.39
N GLY A 197 -6.92 -19.30 6.53
CA GLY A 197 -5.48 -19.43 6.31
C GLY A 197 -5.10 -20.49 5.26
N LEU A 198 -6.10 -21.14 4.64
CA LEU A 198 -5.94 -22.28 3.73
C LEU A 198 -5.83 -21.85 2.26
N GLY A 199 -5.31 -20.64 2.00
CA GLY A 199 -4.98 -20.17 0.66
C GLY A 199 -3.98 -21.10 -0.03
N LYS A 200 -4.27 -21.50 -1.28
CA LYS A 200 -3.53 -22.54 -2.02
C LYS A 200 -2.10 -22.11 -2.30
N GLN A 201 -1.13 -22.85 -1.76
CA GLN A 201 0.04 -23.31 -2.53
C GLN A 201 -0.13 -24.77 -3.00
N ASP A 202 -1.18 -25.45 -2.55
CA ASP A 202 -1.36 -26.88 -2.80
C ASP A 202 -2.28 -27.17 -3.98
N LYS A 203 -1.75 -28.02 -4.86
CA LYS A 203 -2.31 -28.51 -6.12
C LYS A 203 -3.76 -28.97 -5.96
N LEU A 204 -4.71 -28.14 -6.37
CA LEU A 204 -6.05 -28.59 -6.73
C LEU A 204 -6.44 -27.91 -8.03
N ARG A 205 -6.07 -28.60 -9.13
CA ARG A 205 -6.80 -28.55 -10.39
C ARG A 205 -8.23 -28.99 -10.09
N ALA A 206 -9.16 -28.06 -10.02
CA ALA A 206 -10.57 -28.39 -10.11
C ALA A 206 -11.38 -27.16 -10.51
N SER A 207 -12.16 -27.36 -11.57
CA SER A 207 -13.21 -26.53 -12.15
C SER A 207 -12.82 -25.42 -13.13
N THR A 208 -13.18 -25.70 -14.37
CA THR A 208 -13.21 -24.86 -15.57
C THR A 208 -14.36 -23.85 -15.48
N THR A 209 -14.10 -22.62 -15.03
CA THR A 209 -14.74 -21.36 -15.49
C THR A 209 -14.24 -20.16 -14.67
N GLN A 210 -13.71 -19.17 -15.38
CA GLN A 210 -13.42 -17.78 -15.00
C GLN A 210 -12.54 -17.47 -13.76
N SER A 211 -11.42 -16.80 -14.05
CA SER A 211 -10.39 -16.20 -13.18
C SER A 211 -9.46 -17.17 -12.43
N HIS A 212 -8.29 -17.43 -13.03
CA HIS A 212 -7.19 -18.23 -12.48
C HIS A 212 -6.33 -17.48 -11.44
N GLN A 213 -6.89 -16.52 -10.71
CA GLN A 213 -6.09 -15.76 -9.75
C GLN A 213 -5.77 -16.64 -8.52
N PRO A 214 -4.49 -16.77 -8.12
CA PRO A 214 -4.13 -17.53 -6.93
C PRO A 214 -4.78 -16.90 -5.69
N MET A 215 -5.42 -17.72 -4.85
CA MET A 215 -6.03 -17.23 -3.62
C MET A 215 -4.98 -17.19 -2.51
N TYR A 216 -4.43 -16.01 -2.25
CA TYR A 216 -3.47 -15.78 -1.17
C TYR A 216 -4.17 -15.57 0.16
N SER A 217 -3.62 -16.14 1.23
CA SER A 217 -4.12 -15.88 2.57
C SER A 217 -3.44 -14.67 3.19
N TYR A 218 -4.25 -13.68 3.59
CA TYR A 218 -3.80 -12.54 4.38
C TYR A 218 -3.02 -12.97 5.63
N LYS A 219 -3.50 -13.98 6.37
CA LYS A 219 -2.83 -14.46 7.59
C LYS A 219 -1.43 -15.02 7.31
N LYS A 220 -1.25 -15.74 6.19
CA LYS A 220 0.07 -16.20 5.74
C LYS A 220 0.98 -15.03 5.39
N PHE A 221 0.46 -14.03 4.65
CA PHE A 221 1.22 -12.82 4.33
C PHE A 221 1.67 -12.08 5.58
N PHE A 222 0.75 -11.84 6.52
CA PHE A 222 1.05 -11.10 7.76
C PHE A 222 2.19 -11.77 8.52
N ALA A 223 2.13 -13.08 8.73
CA ALA A 223 3.17 -13.83 9.44
C ALA A 223 4.52 -13.76 8.71
N ALA A 224 4.55 -14.05 7.40
CA ALA A 224 5.79 -14.04 6.62
C ALA A 224 6.42 -12.64 6.57
N ARG A 225 5.61 -11.62 6.27
CA ARG A 225 6.04 -10.22 6.17
C ARG A 225 6.55 -9.70 7.51
N ALA A 226 5.81 -9.96 8.59
CA ALA A 226 6.17 -9.59 9.94
C ALA A 226 7.54 -10.15 10.36
N ALA A 227 7.77 -11.43 10.08
CA ALA A 227 9.02 -12.10 10.42
C ALA A 227 10.18 -11.60 9.54
N SER A 228 9.94 -11.37 8.24
CA SER A 228 10.97 -10.82 7.35
C SER A 228 11.39 -9.41 7.75
N VAL A 229 10.44 -8.50 7.95
CA VAL A 229 10.72 -7.11 8.35
C VAL A 229 11.50 -7.06 9.65
N GLU A 230 11.17 -7.92 10.63
CA GLU A 230 11.91 -8.00 11.89
C GLU A 230 13.36 -8.46 11.70
N ARG A 231 13.60 -9.51 10.92
CA ARG A 231 14.96 -9.96 10.59
C ARG A 231 15.75 -8.89 9.84
N GLN A 232 15.11 -8.14 8.95
CA GLN A 232 15.74 -7.03 8.22
C GLN A 232 16.08 -5.84 9.13
N LEU A 233 15.20 -5.49 10.07
CA LEU A 233 15.44 -4.42 11.06
C LEU A 233 16.57 -4.78 12.04
N LEU A 234 16.76 -6.08 12.31
CA LEU A 234 17.85 -6.63 13.11
C LEU A 234 19.15 -6.84 12.30
N GLY A 235 19.15 -6.58 11.00
CA GLY A 235 20.31 -6.79 10.12
C GLY A 235 20.65 -8.26 9.87
N ARG A 236 19.72 -9.19 10.14
CA ARG A 236 19.90 -10.63 9.92
C ARG A 236 19.65 -11.06 8.47
N GLU A 237 18.91 -10.24 7.72
CA GLU A 237 18.69 -10.42 6.28
C GLU A 237 18.55 -9.06 5.59
N THR A 238 18.75 -8.99 4.29
CA THR A 238 18.63 -7.75 3.49
C THR A 238 17.28 -7.61 2.79
N GLY A 239 16.51 -8.70 2.75
CA GLY A 239 15.31 -8.84 1.94
C GLY A 239 15.61 -8.98 0.45
N ILE A 240 14.56 -9.22 -0.33
CA ILE A 240 14.63 -9.42 -1.78
C ILE A 240 14.40 -8.08 -2.49
N VAL A 241 15.35 -7.67 -3.32
CA VAL A 241 15.14 -6.55 -4.25
C VAL A 241 14.38 -7.10 -5.46
N LEU A 242 13.13 -6.67 -5.62
CA LEU A 242 12.32 -7.09 -6.75
C LEU A 242 12.74 -6.31 -7.99
N SER A 243 12.85 -7.02 -9.11
CA SER A 243 13.02 -6.42 -10.42
C SER A 243 11.74 -6.60 -11.24
N ARG A 244 11.54 -5.74 -12.24
CA ARG A 244 10.55 -6.03 -13.28
C ARG A 244 10.97 -7.33 -13.94
N GLY A 245 10.19 -8.39 -13.73
CA GLY A 245 10.40 -9.63 -14.46
C GLY A 245 10.32 -9.32 -15.95
N SER A 246 11.28 -9.83 -16.73
CA SER A 246 11.06 -10.00 -18.16
C SER A 246 9.75 -10.77 -18.30
N ALA A 247 8.71 -10.15 -18.83
CA ALA A 247 7.51 -10.87 -19.22
C ALA A 247 7.96 -12.09 -20.04
N ARG A 248 7.76 -13.28 -19.49
CA ARG A 248 7.86 -14.51 -20.27
C ARG A 248 6.52 -14.76 -20.90
#